data_AF-A0A970T847-F1
#
_entry.id   AF-A0A970T847-F1
#
_cell.length_a   1.000
_cell.length_b   1.000
_cell.length_c   1.000
_cell.angle_alpha   90.00
_cell.angle_beta   90.00
_cell.angle_gamma   90.00
#
_symmetry.space_group_name_H-M   'P 1'
#
loop_
_entity.id
_entity.type
_entity.pdbx_description
1 polymer ?
#
loop_
_entity_poly.entity_id
_entity_poly.type
_entity_poly.pdbx_seq_one_letter_code
_entity_poly.pdbx_strand_id
1 'polypeptide(L)'
;DKPSTQEGMRKIIQKERMIELAFEGQRFWDLRRWKLAEEYMNKPIRGLTVADSKELELFFTVRTMGDQPGVFEKKDYFWPIRQSNLTKNANLVQNPGW
;
A
#
# COMPACT_ATOMS: atom_id res chain seq x y z
N ASP A 1 26.10 -0.49 -9.01
CA ASP A 1 26.15 0.46 -7.87
C ASP A 1 24.79 1.11 -7.58
N LYS A 2 23.98 0.50 -6.71
CA LYS A 2 22.71 1.12 -6.26
C LYS A 2 22.90 2.39 -5.41
N PRO A 3 23.84 2.46 -4.45
CA PRO A 3 23.95 3.64 -3.59
C PRO A 3 24.53 4.87 -4.28
N SER A 4 25.25 4.72 -5.40
CA SER A 4 25.85 5.84 -6.11
C SER A 4 24.87 6.61 -6.99
N THR A 5 23.66 6.08 -7.22
CA THR A 5 22.62 6.75 -8.00
C THR A 5 21.54 7.33 -7.08
N GLN A 6 21.00 8.49 -7.43
CA GLN A 6 19.94 9.12 -6.64
C GLN A 6 18.71 8.20 -6.52
N GLU A 7 18.30 7.56 -7.62
CA GLU A 7 17.17 6.65 -7.63
C GLU A 7 17.43 5.39 -6.78
N GLY A 8 18.62 4.79 -6.89
CA GLY A 8 18.99 3.63 -6.11
C GLY A 8 19.11 3.93 -4.62
N MET A 9 19.71 5.06 -4.25
CA MET A 9 19.75 5.53 -2.86
C MET A 9 18.35 5.79 -2.31
N ARG A 10 17.45 6.42 -3.11
CA ARG A 10 16.05 6.62 -2.71
C ARG A 10 15.35 5.29 -2.40
N LYS A 11 15.53 4.26 -3.23
CA LYS A 11 14.96 2.93 -2.99
C LYS A 11 15.49 2.28 -1.71
N ILE A 12 16.78 2.47 -1.41
CA ILE A 12 17.40 1.98 -0.17
C ILE A 12 16.75 2.67 1.05
N ILE A 13 16.66 3.99 1.05
CA ILE A 13 16.05 4.77 2.14
C ILE A 13 14.57 4.38 2.34
N GLN A 14 13.82 4.23 1.25
CA GLN A 14 12.41 3.81 1.31
C GLN A 14 12.24 2.42 1.91
N LYS A 15 13.17 1.49 1.61
CA LYS A 15 13.18 0.14 2.19
C LYS A 15 13.52 0.20 3.68
N GLU A 16 14.54 0.96 4.07
CA GLU A 16 14.95 1.08 5.47
C GLU A 16 13.82 1.65 6.33
N ARG A 17 13.19 2.74 5.88
CA ARG A 17 12.04 3.34 6.57
C ARG A 17 10.87 2.37 6.74
N MET A 18 10.63 1.50 5.74
CA MET A 18 9.58 0.49 5.81
C MET A 18 9.87 -0.58 6.87
N ILE A 19 11.14 -0.94 7.05
CA ILE A 19 11.57 -1.94 8.03
C ILE A 19 11.56 -1.33 9.43
N GLU A 20 12.20 -0.17 9.59
CA GLU A 20 12.38 0.49 10.88
C GLU A 20 11.05 0.91 11.52
N LEU A 21 10.14 1.49 10.72
CA LEU A 21 8.86 2.02 11.21
C LEU A 21 7.69 1.07 10.91
N ALA A 22 7.98 -0.23 10.84
CA ALA A 22 6.96 -1.25 10.63
C ALA A 22 5.92 -1.19 11.76
N PHE A 23 4.64 -1.27 11.40
CA PHE A 23 3.50 -1.21 12.34
C PHE A 23 3.29 0.14 13.07
N GLU A 24 3.97 1.21 12.67
CA GLU A 24 3.79 2.56 13.24
C GLU A 24 2.90 3.49 12.39
N GLY A 25 2.10 2.93 11.48
CA GLY A 25 1.18 3.70 10.62
C GLY A 25 1.84 4.52 9.50
N GLN A 26 3.17 4.50 9.37
CA GLN A 26 3.90 5.29 8.38
C GLN A 26 3.72 4.80 6.95
N ARG A 27 3.67 3.48 6.77
CA ARG A 27 3.64 2.84 5.44
C ARG A 27 2.50 3.34 4.56
N PHE A 28 1.36 3.62 5.17
CA PHE A 28 0.16 4.11 4.48
C PHE A 28 0.37 5.48 3.84
N TRP A 29 0.97 6.43 4.58
CA TRP A 29 1.25 7.77 4.11
C TRP A 29 2.46 7.82 3.17
N ASP A 30 3.48 6.99 3.44
CA ASP A 30 4.66 6.85 2.61
C ASP A 30 4.34 6.41 1.18
N LEU A 31 3.50 5.38 1.03
CA LEU A 31 3.06 4.92 -0.29
C LEU A 31 2.24 5.98 -1.04
N ARG A 32 1.42 6.76 -0.33
CA ARG A 32 0.63 7.84 -0.94
C ARG A 32 1.52 8.98 -1.44
N ARG A 33 2.39 9.53 -0.58
CA ARG A 33 3.26 10.67 -0.95
C ARG A 33 4.28 10.32 -2.04
N TRP A 34 4.71 9.05 -2.10
CA TRP A 34 5.59 8.57 -3.17
C TRP A 34 4.86 8.15 -4.44
N LYS A 35 3.53 8.23 -4.48
CA LYS A 35 2.71 7.77 -5.61
C LYS A 35 2.94 6.30 -5.95
N LEU A 36 3.19 5.48 -4.94
CA LEU A 36 3.42 4.03 -5.05
C LEU A 36 2.21 3.22 -4.56
N ALA A 37 1.18 3.88 -4.00
CA ALA A 37 0.00 3.21 -3.48
C ALA A 37 -0.74 2.35 -4.53
N GLU A 38 -0.95 2.84 -5.75
CA GLU A 38 -1.54 2.05 -6.85
C GLU A 38 -0.73 0.78 -7.16
N GLU A 39 0.59 0.79 -6.97
CA GLU A 39 1.41 -0.39 -7.21
C GLU A 39 1.36 -1.39 -6.04
N TYR A 40 1.49 -0.91 -4.80
CA TYR A 40 1.66 -1.80 -3.65
C TYR A 40 0.35 -2.18 -2.95
N MET A 41 -0.67 -1.32 -2.96
CA MET A 41 -1.95 -1.60 -2.31
C MET A 41 -2.84 -2.54 -3.15
N ASN A 42 -2.59 -2.60 -4.46
CA ASN A 42 -3.25 -3.54 -5.38
C ASN A 42 -2.56 -4.91 -5.46
N LYS A 43 -1.43 -5.11 -4.77
CA LYS A 43 -0.75 -6.41 -4.76
C LYS A 43 -1.44 -7.36 -3.77
N PRO A 44 -1.61 -8.64 -4.13
CA PRO A 44 -2.10 -9.63 -3.19
C PRO A 44 -1.16 -9.76 -2.00
N ILE A 45 -1.73 -9.83 -0.80
CA ILE A 45 -0.96 -10.14 0.42
C ILE A 45 -0.62 -11.62 0.35
N ARG A 46 0.63 -11.97 0.63
CA ARG A 46 1.10 -13.37 0.64
C ARG A 46 1.54 -13.74 2.03
N GLY A 47 1.24 -14.97 2.43
CA GLY A 47 1.64 -15.56 3.70
C GLY A 47 2.08 -17.00 3.52
N LEU A 48 2.63 -17.57 4.58
CA LEU A 48 2.90 -19.00 4.65
C LEU A 48 1.67 -19.68 5.26
N THR A 49 1.25 -20.79 4.65
CA THR A 49 0.24 -21.67 5.24
C THR A 49 0.94 -22.84 5.92
N VAL A 50 0.54 -23.15 7.15
CA VAL A 50 0.88 -24.41 7.81
C VAL A 50 -0.18 -25.42 7.38
N ALA A 51 0.17 -26.31 6.45
CA ALA A 51 -0.70 -27.43 6.12
C ALA A 51 -0.64 -28.46 7.26
N ASP A 52 -1.78 -29.03 7.64
CA ASP A 52 -1.92 -30.11 8.64
C ASP A 52 -1.38 -31.47 8.13
N SER A 53 -0.38 -31.43 7.25
CA SER A 53 0.24 -32.59 6.63
C SER A 53 1.59 -32.87 7.29
N LYS A 54 1.84 -34.13 7.64
CA LYS A 54 3.14 -34.63 8.15
C LYS A 54 4.29 -34.54 7.14
N GLU A 55 4.01 -34.11 5.91
CA GLU A 55 4.97 -33.95 4.84
C GLU A 55 5.69 -32.60 4.95
N LEU A 56 6.99 -32.65 5.21
CA LEU A 56 7.85 -31.49 5.43
C LEU A 56 7.83 -30.49 4.26
N GLU A 57 7.62 -30.98 3.04
CA GLU A 57 7.58 -30.17 1.81
C GLU A 57 6.32 -29.32 1.67
N LEU A 58 5.20 -29.72 2.30
CA LEU A 58 3.92 -28.99 2.25
C LEU A 58 3.75 -28.01 3.41
N PHE A 59 4.65 -28.04 4.39
CA PHE A 59 4.55 -27.25 5.62
C PHE A 59 4.79 -25.74 5.40
N PHE A 60 5.48 -25.34 4.32
CA PHE A 60 5.76 -23.94 3.99
C PHE A 60 5.43 -23.60 2.53
N THR A 61 4.15 -23.69 2.16
CA THR A 61 3.70 -23.20 0.85
C THR A 61 3.30 -21.73 0.93
N VAL A 62 3.71 -20.92 -0.06
CA VAL A 62 3.29 -19.53 -0.17
C VAL A 62 1.87 -19.50 -0.72
N ARG A 63 0.91 -18.99 0.05
CA ARG A 63 -0.44 -18.71 -0.42
C ARG A 63 -0.70 -17.22 -0.44
N THR A 64 -1.55 -16.81 -1.37
CA THR A 64 -2.20 -15.50 -1.32
C THR A 64 -3.22 -15.52 -0.18
N MET A 65 -3.07 -14.58 0.75
CA MET A 65 -3.95 -14.39 1.89
C MET A 65 -5.02 -13.38 1.48
N GLY A 66 -6.28 -13.82 1.44
CA GLY A 66 -7.43 -13.03 0.99
C GLY A 66 -7.79 -13.25 -0.48
N ASP A 67 -9.08 -13.43 -0.75
CA ASP A 67 -9.58 -13.79 -2.08
C ASP A 67 -9.56 -12.63 -3.09
N GLN A 68 -9.41 -11.38 -2.63
CA GLN A 68 -9.34 -10.21 -3.49
C GLN A 68 -8.19 -9.27 -3.10
N PRO A 69 -7.37 -8.81 -4.08
CA PRO A 69 -6.45 -7.72 -3.81
C PRO A 69 -7.22 -6.47 -3.38
N GLY A 70 -6.60 -5.63 -2.56
CA GLY A 70 -7.15 -4.30 -2.27
C GLY A 70 -7.34 -3.54 -3.59
N VAL A 71 -8.44 -2.80 -3.73
CA VAL A 71 -8.66 -1.92 -4.88
C VAL A 71 -8.21 -0.52 -4.47
N PHE A 72 -7.18 -0.01 -5.13
CA PHE A 72 -6.64 1.33 -4.95
C PHE A 72 -6.54 2.01 -6.33
N GLU A 73 -7.38 3.02 -6.52
CA GLU A 73 -7.45 3.84 -7.73
C GLU A 73 -6.83 5.22 -7.50
N LYS A 74 -6.66 5.99 -8.58
CA LYS A 74 -6.11 7.36 -8.52
C LYS A 74 -6.91 8.31 -7.61
N LYS A 75 -8.23 8.10 -7.48
CA LYS A 75 -9.07 8.90 -6.58
C LYS A 75 -8.72 8.67 -5.10
N ASP A 76 -8.26 7.46 -4.75
CA ASP A 76 -8.04 7.03 -3.37
C ASP A 76 -6.79 7.67 -2.72
N TYR A 77 -5.98 8.41 -3.50
CA TYR A 77 -4.94 9.27 -2.94
C TYR A 77 -5.50 10.34 -2.00
N PHE A 78 -6.73 10.80 -2.25
CA PHE A 78 -7.42 11.80 -1.44
C PHE A 78 -8.74 11.24 -0.92
N TRP A 79 -9.16 11.68 0.27
CA TRP A 79 -10.47 11.31 0.81
C TRP A 79 -11.56 12.14 0.14
N PRO A 80 -12.76 11.59 -0.08
CA PRO A 80 -13.89 12.38 -0.54
C PRO A 80 -14.24 13.44 0.50
N ILE A 81 -14.46 14.67 0.04
CA ILE A 81 -15.10 15.71 0.84
C ILE A 81 -16.57 15.32 0.99
N ARG A 82 -17.10 15.38 2.22
CA ARG A 82 -18.49 15.02 2.48
C ARG A 82 -19.45 15.89 1.65
N GLN A 83 -20.45 15.26 1.03
CA GLN A 83 -21.43 15.94 0.18
C GLN A 83 -22.11 17.12 0.89
N SER A 84 -22.41 16.99 2.18
CA SER A 84 -23.03 18.07 2.97
C SER A 84 -22.16 19.33 3.07
N ASN A 85 -20.84 19.22 2.98
CA ASN A 85 -19.95 20.38 2.96
C ASN A 85 -19.95 21.04 1.57
N LEU A 86 -20.01 20.25 0.50
CA LEU A 86 -20.10 20.74 -0.88
C LEU A 86 -21.41 21.50 -1.11
N THR A 87 -22.54 20.96 -0.61
CA THR A 87 -23.84 21.64 -0.72
C THR A 87 -23.88 22.95 0.07
N LYS A 88 -23.14 23.05 1.19
CA LYS A 88 -23.09 24.26 2.03
C LYS A 88 -22.23 25.38 1.44
N ASN A 89 -21.17 25.03 0.71
CA ASN A 89 -20.22 26.01 0.17
C ASN A 89 -20.03 25.79 -1.33
N ALA A 90 -20.66 26.65 -2.14
CA ALA A 90 -20.57 26.60 -3.59
C ALA A 90 -19.14 26.80 -4.16
N ASN A 91 -18.22 27.39 -3.39
CA ASN A 91 -16.82 27.54 -3.79
C ASN A 91 -15.96 26.31 -3.47
N LEU A 92 -16.48 25.33 -2.74
CA LEU A 92 -15.76 24.11 -2.38
C LEU A 92 -15.89 23.08 -3.51
N VAL A 93 -14.77 22.75 -4.14
CA VAL A 93 -14.71 21.74 -5.20
C VAL A 93 -14.26 20.40 -4.62
N GLN A 94 -14.83 19.30 -5.13
CA GLN A 94 -14.50 17.94 -4.71
C GLN A 94 -13.08 17.54 -5.14
N ASN A 95 -12.50 16.59 -4.40
CA ASN A 95 -11.24 15.97 -4.77
C ASN A 95 -11.37 15.16 -6.08
N PRO A 96 -10.31 15.04 -6.90
CA PRO A 96 -10.40 14.39 -8.20
C PRO A 96 -10.90 12.94 -8.11
N GLY A 97 -11.94 12.62 -8.89
CA GLY A 97 -12.51 11.27 -9.00
C GLY A 97 -13.52 10.87 -7.93
N TRP A 98 -13.89 11.79 -7.03
CA TRP A 98 -14.95 11.65 -6.03
C TRP A 98 -16.17 12.51 -6.33
#